data_AF-A0A3Q9EE06-F1
#
_entry.id   AF-A0A3Q9EE06-F1
#
_cell.length_a   1.000
_cell.length_b   1.000
_cell.length_c   1.000
_cell.angle_alpha   90.00
_cell.angle_beta   90.00
_cell.angle_gamma   90.00
#
_symmetry.space_group_name_H-M   'P 1'
#
loop_
_entity.id
_entity.type
_entity.pdbx_description
1 polymer ?
#
loop_
_entity_poly.entity_id
_entity_poly.type
_entity_poly.pdbx_seq_one_letter_code
_entity_poly.pdbx_strand_id
1 'polypeptide(L)' 'MEIDAELRRQILVSLSAAAVFVVGLVGVGTAFGRELPSADAIELTSTGAIALVGLLTGFVLLMALVGAYLIRKGDDA' A
#
# COMPACT_ATOMS: atom_id res chain seq x y z
N MET A 1 -7.61 -19.59 -25.12
CA MET A 1 -8.10 -18.58 -24.15
C MET A 1 -6.94 -17.66 -23.85
N GLU A 2 -6.64 -16.77 -24.81
CA GLU A 2 -5.55 -15.79 -24.77
C GLU A 2 -6.00 -14.53 -24.03
N ILE A 3 -6.65 -14.71 -22.87
CA ILE A 3 -6.89 -13.60 -21.94
C ILE A 3 -5.53 -13.29 -21.30
N ASP A 4 -4.74 -12.61 -22.11
CA ASP A 4 -3.49 -11.90 -21.90
C ASP A 4 -2.75 -12.22 -20.61
N ALA A 5 -1.67 -12.97 -20.74
CA ALA A 5 -0.64 -13.06 -19.70
C ALA A 5 -0.19 -11.67 -19.23
N GLU A 6 -0.28 -10.66 -20.10
CA GLU A 6 0.00 -9.26 -19.82
C GLU A 6 -1.03 -8.61 -18.88
N LEU A 7 -2.33 -8.74 -19.16
CA LEU A 7 -3.39 -8.25 -18.26
C LEU A 7 -3.29 -8.91 -16.88
N ARG A 8 -2.97 -10.21 -16.84
CA ARG A 8 -2.78 -10.95 -15.59
C ARG A 8 -1.58 -10.41 -14.79
N ARG A 9 -0.50 -10.04 -15.47
CA ARG A 9 0.71 -9.48 -14.85
C ARG A 9 0.47 -8.07 -14.31
N GLN A 10 -0.24 -7.23 -15.07
CA GLN A 10 -0.58 -5.88 -14.65
C GLN A 10 -1.53 -5.87 -13.43
N ILE A 11 -2.55 -6.73 -13.44
CA ILE A 11 -3.46 -6.90 -12.30
C ILE A 11 -2.70 -7.46 -11.09
N LEU A 12 -1.83 -8.47 -11.28
CA LEU A 12 -1.03 -9.02 -10.19
C LEU A 12 -0.09 -7.98 -9.57
N VAL A 13 0.51 -7.11 -10.39
CA VAL A 13 1.38 -6.04 -9.89
C VAL A 13 0.60 -5.01 -9.09
N SER A 14 -0.54 -4.52 -9.59
CA SER A 14 -1.34 -3.54 -8.82
C SER A 14 -1.92 -4.15 -7.54
N LEU A 15 -2.36 -5.42 -7.61
CA LEU A 15 -2.83 -6.17 -6.46
C LEU A 15 -1.71 -6.37 -5.42
N SER A 16 -0.49 -6.66 -5.86
CA SER A 16 0.66 -6.80 -4.97
C SER A 16 1.04 -5.48 -4.29
N ALA A 17 0.98 -4.36 -5.01
CA ALA A 17 1.22 -3.03 -4.44
C ALA A 17 0.16 -2.67 -3.39
N ALA A 18 -1.12 -2.96 -3.67
CA ALA A 18 -2.20 -2.79 -2.71
C ALA A 18 -2.02 -3.69 -1.48
N ALA A 19 -1.62 -4.95 -1.66
CA ALA A 19 -1.35 -5.86 -0.54
C ALA A 19 -0.24 -5.35 0.38
N VAL A 20 0.86 -4.84 -0.19
CA VAL A 20 1.95 -4.21 0.59
C VAL A 20 1.45 -3.01 1.39
N PHE A 21 0.60 -2.18 0.80
CA PHE A 21 -0.01 -1.05 1.50
C PHE A 21 -0.86 -1.47 2.68
N VAL A 22 -1.74 -2.46 2.48
CA VAL A 22 -2.61 -2.99 3.54
C VAL A 22 -1.78 -3.56 4.69
N VAL A 23 -0.74 -4.34 4.40
CA VAL A 23 0.17 -4.87 5.42
C VAL A 23 0.88 -3.74 6.18
N GLY A 24 1.34 -2.70 5.48
CA GLY A 24 1.94 -1.52 6.11
C GLY A 24 0.96 -0.79 7.02
N LEU A 25 -0.30 -0.66 6.62
CA LEU A 25 -1.34 0.03 7.38
C LEU A 25 -1.70 -0.75 8.65
N VAL A 26 -1.83 -2.08 8.56
CA VAL A 26 -1.99 -2.97 9.71
C VAL A 26 -0.78 -2.87 10.65
N GLY A 27 0.44 -2.81 10.11
CA GLY A 27 1.66 -2.62 10.89
C GLY A 27 1.66 -1.30 11.67
N VAL A 28 1.29 -0.19 11.03
CA VAL A 28 1.18 1.12 11.72
C VAL A 28 0.07 1.11 12.78
N GLY A 29 -1.08 0.52 12.46
CA GLY A 29 -2.21 0.40 13.40
C GLY A 29 -1.85 -0.42 14.64
N THR A 30 -1.14 -1.54 14.47
CA THR A 30 -0.73 -2.41 15.58
C THR A 30 0.44 -1.84 16.39
N ALA A 31 1.36 -1.09 15.76
CA ALA A 31 2.52 -0.51 16.45
C ALA A 31 2.20 0.78 17.20
N PHE A 32 1.26 1.59 16.70
CA PHE A 32 0.97 2.93 17.23
C PHE A 32 -0.46 3.13 17.74
N GLY A 33 -1.33 2.12 17.54
CA GLY A 33 -2.66 2.09 18.13
C GLY A 33 -2.58 1.85 19.63
N ARG A 34 -3.29 2.67 20.41
CA ARG A 34 -3.49 2.47 21.84
C ARG A 34 -4.96 2.21 22.08
N GLU A 35 -5.26 1.11 22.76
CA GLU A 35 -6.62 0.80 23.19
C GLU A 35 -6.97 1.74 24.34
N LEU A 36 -8.05 2.51 24.18
CA LEU A 36 -8.57 3.35 25.24
C LEU A 36 -9.55 2.53 26.08
N PRO A 37 -9.37 2.43 27.41
CA PRO A 37 -10.28 1.65 28.27
C PRO A 37 -11.72 2.19 28.32
N SER A 38 -11.96 3.39 27.79
CA SER A 38 -13.20 4.17 27.96
C SER A 38 -14.11 4.17 26.73
N ALA A 39 -13.59 3.74 25.58
CA ALA A 39 -14.32 3.66 24.32
C ALA A 39 -13.73 2.49 23.56
N ASP A 40 -14.57 1.67 22.93
CA ASP A 40 -14.19 0.53 22.09
C ASP A 40 -13.55 1.04 20.77
N ALA A 41 -12.50 1.85 20.92
CA ALA A 41 -11.89 2.70 19.93
C ALA A 41 -10.38 2.71 20.12
N ILE A 42 -9.66 2.61 19.01
CA ILE A 42 -8.21 2.67 18.98
C ILE A 42 -7.82 4.12 18.72
N GLU A 43 -7.19 4.77 19.69
CA GLU A 43 -6.57 6.09 19.46
C GLU A 43 -5.18 5.91 18.87
N LEU A 44 -4.91 6.69 17.83
CA LEU A 44 -3.57 6.80 17.28
C LEU A 44 -2.77 7.83 18.07
N THR A 45 -1.60 7.43 18.56
CA THR A 45 -0.63 8.36 19.13
C THR A 45 -0.22 9.39 18.07
N SER A 46 0.21 10.59 18.47
CA SER A 46 0.73 11.63 17.55
C SER A 46 1.79 11.10 16.58
N THR A 47 2.69 10.22 17.06
CA THR A 47 3.67 9.51 16.22
C THR A 47 3.03 8.57 15.20
N GLY A 48 1.93 7.90 15.56
CA GLY A 48 1.16 7.04 14.66
C GLY A 48 0.48 7.82 13.53
N ALA A 49 -0.01 9.02 13.81
CA ALA A 49 -0.56 9.90 12.79
C ALA A 49 0.51 10.31 11.75
N ILE A 50 1.71 10.66 12.21
CA ILE A 50 2.85 10.97 11.32
C ILE A 50 3.28 9.72 10.54
N ALA A 51 3.32 8.55 11.18
CA ALA A 51 3.63 7.28 10.52
C ALA A 51 2.60 6.92 9.44
N LEU A 52 1.31 7.16 9.68
CA LEU A 52 0.26 6.97 8.66
C LEU A 52 0.44 7.91 7.46
N VAL A 53 0.71 9.19 7.70
CA VAL A 53 0.97 10.15 6.62
C VAL A 53 2.20 9.73 5.82
N GLY A 54 3.29 9.33 6.50
CA GLY A 54 4.48 8.80 5.86
C GLY A 54 4.22 7.54 5.03
N LEU A 55 3.41 6.61 5.55
CA LEU A 55 2.99 5.41 4.84
C LEU A 55 2.17 5.75 3.60
N LEU A 56 1.21 6.68 3.70
CA LEU A 56 0.41 7.15 2.58
C LEU A 56 1.28 7.81 1.51
N THR A 57 2.18 8.72 1.90
CA THR A 57 3.11 9.36 0.97
C THR A 57 4.01 8.31 0.30
N GLY A 58 4.56 7.36 1.07
CA GLY A 58 5.36 6.27 0.54
C GLY A 58 4.60 5.38 -0.43
N PHE A 59 3.33 5.08 -0.16
CA PHE A 59 2.47 4.31 -1.06
C PHE A 59 2.21 5.03 -2.38
N VAL A 60 1.94 6.33 -2.35
CA VAL A 60 1.77 7.14 -3.56
C VAL A 60 3.04 7.12 -4.41
N LEU A 61 4.22 7.26 -3.78
CA LEU A 61 5.51 7.16 -4.46
C LEU A 61 5.75 5.76 -5.04
N LEU A 62 5.38 4.71 -4.30
CA LEU A 62 5.46 3.32 -4.76
C LEU A 62 4.58 3.11 -5.99
N MET A 63 3.34 3.60 -6.00
CA MET A 63 2.45 3.50 -7.15
C MET A 63 2.98 4.27 -8.36
N ALA A 64 3.59 5.44 -8.16
CA ALA A 64 4.26 6.17 -9.23
C ALA A 64 5.45 5.36 -9.80
N LEU A 65 6.24 4.71 -8.95
CA LEU A 65 7.35 3.84 -9.35
C LEU A 65 6.85 2.60 -10.10
N VAL A 66 5.79 1.96 -9.62
CA VAL A 66 5.14 0.82 -10.26
C VAL A 66 4.60 1.20 -11.63
N GLY A 67 3.93 2.35 -11.76
CA GLY A 67 3.47 2.87 -13.04
C GLY A 67 4.61 3.10 -14.01
N ALA A 68 5.69 3.75 -13.57
CA ALA A 68 6.89 3.96 -14.37
C ALA A 68 7.57 2.64 -14.78
N TYR A 69 7.60 1.64 -13.90
CA TYR A 69 8.17 0.32 -14.18
C TYR A 69 7.34 -0.47 -15.20
N LEU A 70 6.02 -0.40 -15.11
CA LEU A 70 5.12 -1.03 -16.07
C LEU A 70 5.22 -0.40 -17.45
N ILE A 71 5.28 0.95 -17.54
CA ILE A 71 5.48 1.66 -18.82
C ILE A 71 6.82 1.23 -19.45
N ARG A 72 7.90 1.24 -18.65
CA ARG A 72 9.22 0.81 -19.13
C ARG A 72 9.19 -0.61 -19.71
N LYS A 73 8.50 -1.55 -19.05
CA LYS A 73 8.43 -2.94 -19.52
C LYS A 73 7.49 -3.15 -20.70
N GLY A 74 6.52 -2.26 -20.90
CA GLY A 74 5.63 -2.26 -22.07
C GLY A 74 6.33 -1.80 -23.35
N ASP A 75 7.39 -0.99 -23.24
CA ASP A 75 8.16 -0.49 -24.38
C ASP A 75 9.23 -1.48 -24.90
N ASP A 76 9.48 -2.58 -24.18
CA ASP A 76 10.44 -3.64 -24.55
C ASP A 76 9.80 -4.82 -25.33
N ALA A 77 8.55 -4.69 -25.79
CA ALA A 77 7.80 -5.70 -26.56
C ALA A 77 7.47 -5.20 -27.98
#